data_AF-A0A1D2RGD0-F1
#
_entry.id   AF-A0A1D2RGD0-F1
#
_cell.length_a   1.000
_cell.length_b   1.000
_cell.length_c   1.000
_cell.angle_alpha   90.00
_cell.angle_beta   90.00
_cell.angle_gamma   90.00
#
_symmetry.space_group_name_H-M   'P 1'
#
loop_
_entity.id
_entity.type
_entity.pdbx_description
1 polymer ?
#
loop_
_entity_poly.entity_id
_entity_poly.type
_entity_poly.pdbx_seq_one_letter_code
_entity_poly.pdbx_strand_id
1 'polypeptide(L)' 'MKLQVDLEVPDRVAKACVESMAPEIDEPNKSRVELYGTDHGIRIIVSADDFSSLRAALNTYLRWVITSVEVIS' A
#
# COMPACT_ATOMS: atom_id res chain seq x y z
N MET A 1 9.00 14.27 -1.47
CA MET A 1 9.73 13.07 -0.99
C MET A 1 9.05 11.81 -1.51
N LYS A 2 9.79 10.73 -1.77
CA LYS A 2 9.26 9.46 -2.28
C LYS A 2 9.86 8.29 -1.52
N LEU A 3 9.03 7.31 -1.15
CA LEU A 3 9.44 6.06 -0.52
C LEU A 3 8.80 4.88 -1.24
N GLN A 4 9.55 3.78 -1.38
CA GLN A 4 9.07 2.51 -1.90
C GLN A 4 9.26 1.43 -0.85
N VAL A 5 8.25 0.59 -0.69
CA VAL A 5 8.29 -0.62 0.15
C VAL A 5 7.80 -1.80 -0.68
N ASP A 6 8.55 -2.89 -0.65
CA ASP A 6 8.19 -4.16 -1.28
C ASP A 6 7.89 -5.17 -0.16
N LEU A 7 6.76 -5.86 -0.25
CA LEU A 7 6.28 -6.84 0.73
C LEU A 7 6.12 -8.20 0.04
N GLU A 8 6.81 -9.21 0.56
CA GLU A 8 6.72 -10.57 0.06
C GLU A 8 5.46 -11.26 0.61
N VAL A 9 4.52 -11.56 -0.29
CA VAL A 9 3.29 -12.31 0.00
C VAL A 9 2.91 -13.17 -1.21
N PRO A 10 2.16 -14.27 -1.04
CA PRO A 10 1.71 -15.08 -2.17
C PRO A 10 0.88 -14.28 -3.17
N ASP A 11 1.02 -14.54 -4.47
CA ASP A 11 0.35 -13.79 -5.55
C ASP A 11 -1.17 -13.66 -5.36
N ARG A 12 -1.82 -14.73 -4.89
CA ARG A 12 -3.26 -14.73 -4.61
C ARG A 12 -3.64 -13.68 -3.55
N VAL A 13 -2.78 -13.50 -2.55
CA VAL A 13 -2.97 -12.53 -1.46
C VAL A 13 -2.64 -11.13 -1.96
N ALA A 14 -1.56 -10.98 -2.74
CA ALA A 14 -1.20 -9.71 -3.36
C ALA A 14 -2.35 -9.15 -4.21
N LYS A 15 -2.91 -9.97 -5.09
CA LYS A 15 -4.03 -9.59 -5.95
C LYS A 15 -5.26 -9.17 -5.15
N ALA A 16 -5.66 -9.97 -4.17
CA ALA A 16 -6.82 -9.68 -3.33
C ALA A 16 -6.64 -8.38 -2.53
N CYS A 17 -5.43 -8.11 -2.02
CA CYS A 17 -5.11 -6.86 -1.31
C CYS A 17 -5.21 -5.64 -2.23
N VAL A 18 -4.64 -5.71 -3.44
CA VAL A 18 -4.66 -4.59 -4.40
C VAL A 18 -6.08 -4.26 -4.83
N GLU A 19 -6.87 -5.29 -5.15
CA GLU A 19 -8.26 -5.13 -5.58
C GLU A 19 -9.15 -4.58 -4.45
N SER A 20 -8.94 -5.01 -3.20
CA SER A 20 -9.74 -4.54 -2.06
C SER A 20 -9.45 -3.08 -1.68
N MET A 21 -8.20 -2.62 -1.87
CA MET A 21 -7.77 -1.27 -1.51
C MET A 21 -7.90 -0.24 -2.64
N ALA A 22 -8.16 -0.67 -3.88
CA ALA A 22 -8.31 0.22 -5.03
C ALA A 22 -9.30 1.39 -4.82
N PRO A 23 -10.47 1.23 -4.14
CA PRO A 23 -11.41 2.33 -3.93
C PRO A 23 -10.86 3.46 -3.05
N GLU A 24 -9.96 3.14 -2.12
CA GLU A 24 -9.43 4.08 -1.12
C GLU A 24 -8.21 4.88 -1.63
N ILE A 25 -7.61 4.41 -2.72
CA ILE A 25 -6.40 5.02 -3.31
C ILE A 25 -6.73 6.25 -4.16
N ASP A 26 -7.98 6.37 -4.63
CA ASP A 26 -8.40 7.44 -5.56
C ASP A 26 -8.88 8.72 -4.84
N GLU A 27 -8.81 8.76 -3.50
CA GLU A 27 -9.20 9.95 -2.74
C GLU A 27 -8.08 11.03 -2.73
N PRO A 28 -8.41 12.30 -3.01
CA PRO A 28 -7.45 13.39 -3.02
C PRO A 28 -6.90 13.66 -1.61
N ASN A 29 -5.72 13.10 -1.34
CA ASN A 29 -5.01 13.23 -0.08
C ASN A 29 -3.74 14.10 -0.23
N LYS A 30 -3.20 14.60 0.89
CA LYS A 30 -1.92 15.34 0.96
C LYS A 30 -0.69 14.51 0.55
N SER A 31 -0.90 13.24 0.24
CA SER A 31 0.09 12.25 -0.16
C SER A 31 -0.49 11.43 -1.31
N ARG A 32 0.33 11.16 -2.32
CA ARG A 32 -0.01 10.21 -3.39
C ARG A 32 0.47 8.83 -2.99
N VAL A 33 -0.42 7.84 -3.04
CA VAL A 33 -0.09 6.44 -2.82
C VAL A 33 -0.38 5.64 -4.08
N GLU A 34 0.53 4.76 -4.44
CA GLU A 34 0.36 3.82 -5.53
C GLU A 34 0.62 2.42 -4.98
N LEU A 35 -0.30 1.49 -5.26
CA LEU A 35 -0.24 0.11 -4.78
C LEU A 35 -0.27 -0.83 -5.98
N TYR A 36 0.72 -1.71 -6.07
CA TYR A 36 0.87 -2.63 -7.19
C TYR A 36 1.02 -4.07 -6.71
N GLY A 37 0.39 -5.00 -7.42
CA GLY A 37 0.79 -6.40 -7.39
C GLY A 37 2.03 -6.59 -8.25
N THR A 38 2.95 -7.41 -7.78
CA THR A 38 4.19 -7.81 -8.48
C THR A 38 4.29 -9.33 -8.45
N ASP A 39 5.20 -9.90 -9.25
CA ASP A 39 5.50 -11.35 -9.25
C ASP A 39 6.09 -11.86 -7.91
N HIS A 40 6.37 -10.95 -6.97
CA HIS A 40 6.97 -11.24 -5.67
C HIS A 40 6.14 -10.70 -4.50
N GLY A 41 4.89 -10.28 -4.73
CA GLY A 41 4.01 -9.74 -3.70
C GLY A 41 3.52 -8.33 -3.99
N ILE A 42 3.59 -7.42 -3.02
CA ILE A 42 2.99 -6.08 -3.09
C ILE A 42 4.07 -4.99 -3.09
N ARG A 43 3.93 -4.00 -3.97
CA ARG A 43 4.74 -2.76 -3.95
C ARG A 43 3.88 -1.57 -3.56
N ILE A 44 4.32 -0.85 -2.54
CA ILE A 44 3.73 0.42 -2.10
C ILE A 44 4.69 1.56 -2.44
N ILE A 45 4.18 2.58 -3.14
CA ILE A 45 4.91 3.81 -3.42
C ILE A 45 4.15 4.96 -2.77
N VAL A 46 4.81 5.71 -1.89
CA VAL A 46 4.24 6.88 -1.22
C VAL A 46 5.03 8.11 -1.60
N SER A 47 4.34 9.17 -2.02
CA SER A 47 4.92 10.48 -2.31
C SER A 47 4.22 11.57 -1.51
N ALA A 48 4.99 12.43 -0.83
CA ALA A 48 4.47 13.55 -0.04
C ALA A 48 5.49 14.69 0.07
N ASP A 49 5.06 15.91 0.36
CA ASP A 49 5.93 17.09 0.44
C ASP A 49 6.73 17.18 1.75
N ASP A 50 6.24 16.52 2.80
CA ASP A 50 6.87 16.51 4.12
C ASP A 50 6.94 15.10 4.72
N PHE A 51 7.85 14.92 5.68
CA PHE A 51 8.10 13.63 6.32
C PHE A 51 6.92 13.15 7.17
N SER A 52 6.13 14.06 7.75
CA SER A 52 4.98 13.70 8.58
C SER A 52 3.87 13.08 7.72
N SER A 53 3.56 13.71 6.58
CA SER A 53 2.60 13.22 5.59
C SER A 53 3.06 11.89 4.98
N LEU A 54 4.35 11.75 4.67
CA LEU A 54 4.93 10.49 4.19
C LEU A 54 4.75 9.35 5.20
N ARG A 55 5.09 9.60 6.47
CA ARG A 55 4.97 8.63 7.57
C ARG A 55 3.51 8.26 7.84
N ALA A 56 2.61 9.24 7.83
CA ALA A 56 1.19 9.02 8.05
C ALA A 56 0.61 8.11 6.96
N ALA A 57 0.85 8.43 5.69
CA ALA A 57 0.38 7.64 4.56
C ALA A 57 0.98 6.22 4.58
N LEU A 58 2.29 6.09 4.73
CA LEU A 58 2.94 4.78 4.80
C LEU A 58 2.33 3.90 5.90
N ASN A 59 2.16 4.45 7.11
CA ASN A 59 1.63 3.68 8.24
C ASN A 59 0.19 3.22 8.03
N THR A 60 -0.66 4.06 7.41
CA THR A 60 -2.04 3.69 7.09
C THR A 60 -2.06 2.51 6.11
N TYR A 61 -1.34 2.63 5.00
CA TYR A 61 -1.36 1.62 3.95
C TYR A 61 -0.68 0.31 4.37
N LEU A 62 0.44 0.38 5.12
CA LEU A 62 1.04 -0.83 5.68
C LEU A 62 0.08 -1.55 6.63
N ARG A 63 -0.63 -0.81 7.47
CA ARG A 63 -1.63 -1.41 8.37
C ARG A 63 -2.74 -2.10 7.59
N TRP A 64 -3.25 -1.48 6.53
CA TRP A 64 -4.29 -2.09 5.69
C TRP A 64 -3.80 -3.34 4.96
N VAL A 65 -2.58 -3.35 4.43
CA VAL A 65 -1.98 -4.54 3.83
C VAL A 65 -1.86 -5.65 4.87
N ILE A 66 -1.30 -5.37 6.04
CA ILE A 66 -1.13 -6.37 7.12
C ILE A 66 -2.49 -6.96 7.51
N THR A 67 -3.49 -6.12 7.77
CA THR A 67 -4.85 -6.58 8.13
C THR A 67 -5.48 -7.42 7.01
N SER A 68 -5.29 -7.02 5.74
CA SER A 68 -5.81 -7.80 4.61
C SER A 68 -5.12 -9.16 4.51
N VAL A 69 -3.80 -9.20 4.67
CA VAL A 69 -3.02 -10.45 4.66
C VAL A 69 -3.44 -11.38 5.79
N GLU A 70 -3.65 -10.87 7.00
CA GLU A 70 -4.11 -11.65 8.16
C GLU A 70 -5.49 -12.26 7.97
N VAL A 71 -6.41 -11.56 7.29
CA VAL A 71 -7.77 -12.06 7.05
C VAL A 71 -7.82 -13.09 5.91
N ILE A 72 -6.92 -12.98 4.92
CA ILE A 72 -6.89 -13.83 3.73
C ILE A 72 -6.07 -15.12 3.95
N SER A 73 -5.08 -15.08 4.84
CA SER A 73 -4.14 -16.19 5.10
C SER A 73 -4.71 -17.24 6.04
#